data_AF-K2IXA8-F1
#
_entry.id   AF-K2IXA8-F1
#
_cell.length_a   1.000
_cell.length_b   1.000
_cell.length_c   1.000
_cell.angle_alpha   90.00
_cell.angle_beta   90.00
_cell.angle_gamma   90.00
#
_symmetry.space_group_name_H-M   'P 1'
#
loop_
_entity.id
_entity.type
_entity.pdbx_description
1 polymer ?
#
loop_
_entity_poly.entity_id
_entity_poly.type
_entity_poly.pdbx_seq_one_letter_code
_entity_poly.pdbx_strand_id
1 'polypeptide(L)'
;MKFELFDSSLVEKVVRQYREAFPEIPTKNEQVYIDENAMMWDGYIEPVEELNELLSTLFRFSKYKEPTDILLAQEPGGTDNLSIQQLAFLVADILTHEKHHQGLFASMLKNGVIARIVDRLEVLLEYGLPVREAENP
;
A
#
# COMPACT_ATOMS: atom_id res chain seq x y z
N MET A 1 17.57 11.87 -18.89
CA MET A 1 16.24 11.28 -18.67
C MET A 1 15.72 11.83 -17.35
N LYS A 2 14.60 12.58 -17.35
CA LYS A 2 14.00 13.10 -16.12
C LYS A 2 13.15 11.98 -15.52
N PHE A 3 13.56 11.44 -14.38
CA PHE A 3 12.69 10.58 -13.58
C PHE A 3 11.64 11.50 -12.95
N GLU A 4 10.36 11.23 -13.19
CA GLU A 4 9.31 11.74 -12.30
C GLU A 4 9.35 10.85 -11.06
N LEU A 5 9.57 11.49 -9.92
CA LEU A 5 10.02 10.86 -8.68
C LEU A 5 8.82 10.71 -7.75
N PHE A 6 8.83 9.69 -6.90
CA PHE A 6 7.78 9.51 -5.90
C PHE A 6 7.89 10.60 -4.83
N ASP A 7 6.75 11.11 -4.36
CA ASP A 7 6.68 12.14 -3.32
C ASP A 7 6.99 11.49 -1.96
N SER A 8 8.18 11.75 -1.40
CA SER A 8 8.58 11.20 -0.10
C SER A 8 7.61 11.58 1.01
N SER A 9 7.02 12.77 0.96
CA SER A 9 6.04 13.21 1.97
C SER A 9 4.76 12.37 1.92
N LEU A 10 4.38 11.85 0.75
CA LEU A 10 3.24 10.96 0.63
C LEU A 10 3.60 9.54 1.10
N VAL A 11 4.82 9.08 0.84
CA VAL A 11 5.32 7.81 1.38
C VAL A 11 5.35 7.87 2.92
N GLU A 12 5.86 8.95 3.50
CA GLU A 12 5.85 9.18 4.95
C GLU A 12 4.43 9.19 5.53
N LYS A 13 3.46 9.79 4.82
CA LYS A 13 2.04 9.77 5.23
C LYS A 13 1.47 8.35 5.25
N VAL A 14 1.76 7.52 4.23
CA VAL A 14 1.33 6.11 4.19
C VAL A 14 1.89 5.35 5.38
N VAL A 15 3.20 5.48 5.62
CA VAL A 15 3.89 4.82 6.74
C VAL A 15 3.29 5.25 8.07
N ARG A 16 3.18 6.56 8.30
CA ARG A 16 2.64 7.11 9.55
C ARG A 16 1.20 6.65 9.78
N GLN A 17 0.33 6.78 8.77
CA GLN A 17 -1.07 6.35 8.85
C GLN A 17 -1.17 4.89 9.27
N TYR A 18 -0.37 4.02 8.66
CA TYR A 18 -0.37 2.60 8.99
C TYR A 18 0.08 2.33 10.43
N ARG A 19 1.20 2.92 10.86
CA ARG A 19 1.81 2.68 12.18
C ARG A 19 0.98 3.24 13.33
N GLU A 20 0.33 4.37 13.14
CA GLU A 20 -0.53 4.99 14.16
C GLU A 20 -1.88 4.27 14.27
N ALA A 21 -2.45 3.83 13.15
CA ALA A 21 -3.76 3.18 13.13
C ALA A 21 -3.73 1.69 13.50
N PHE A 22 -2.65 0.98 13.19
CA PHE A 22 -2.54 -0.47 13.36
C PHE A 22 -1.27 -0.85 14.15
N PRO A 23 -1.22 -0.55 15.46
CA PRO A 23 -0.10 -0.99 16.31
C PRO A 23 0.01 -2.52 16.35
N GLU A 24 -1.10 -3.23 16.13
CA GLU A 24 -1.15 -4.66 15.87
C GLU A 24 -1.93 -4.90 14.57
N ILE A 25 -1.41 -5.76 13.70
CA ILE A 25 -2.07 -6.08 12.43
C ILE A 25 -3.39 -6.80 12.74
N PRO A 26 -4.51 -6.38 12.12
CA PRO A 26 -5.78 -7.08 12.25
C PRO A 26 -5.65 -8.57 11.93
N THR A 27 -6.21 -9.42 12.80
CA THR A 27 -6.19 -10.88 12.67
C THR A 27 -7.53 -11.45 12.21
N LYS A 28 -8.59 -10.64 12.23
CA LYS A 28 -9.93 -10.99 11.79
C LYS A 28 -10.48 -9.98 10.79
N ASN A 29 -11.37 -10.43 9.90
CA ASN A 29 -11.98 -9.56 8.90
C ASN A 29 -12.82 -8.46 9.55
N GLU A 30 -13.57 -8.77 10.61
CA GLU A 30 -14.46 -7.80 11.27
C GLU A 30 -13.70 -6.59 11.86
N GLN A 31 -12.39 -6.69 12.07
CA GLN A 31 -11.56 -5.60 12.58
C GLN A 31 -11.24 -4.53 11.53
N VAL A 32 -11.47 -4.80 10.25
CA VAL A 32 -11.17 -3.87 9.16
C VAL A 32 -12.42 -3.19 8.58
N TYR A 33 -13.61 -3.67 8.93
CA TYR A 33 -14.90 -3.15 8.45
C TYR A 33 -15.69 -2.50 9.57
N ILE A 34 -16.61 -1.60 9.23
CA ILE A 34 -17.49 -0.92 10.19
C ILE A 34 -18.41 -1.92 10.91
N ASP A 35 -18.92 -2.91 10.17
CA ASP A 35 -19.74 -4.00 10.68
C ASP A 35 -19.68 -5.24 9.76
N GLU A 36 -20.40 -6.31 10.11
CA GLU A 36 -20.44 -7.56 9.31
C GLU A 36 -21.10 -7.37 7.93
N ASN A 37 -22.09 -6.47 7.81
CA ASN A 37 -22.76 -6.19 6.53
C ASN A 37 -21.85 -5.38 5.60
N ALA A 38 -20.97 -4.56 6.18
CA ALA A 38 -19.99 -3.74 5.49
C ALA A 38 -18.96 -4.54 4.69
N MET A 39 -18.76 -5.82 5.04
CA MET A 39 -17.96 -6.75 4.24
C MET A 39 -18.49 -6.93 2.80
N MET A 40 -19.79 -6.73 2.58
CA MET A 40 -20.44 -6.95 1.28
C MET A 40 -20.37 -5.74 0.34
N TRP A 41 -19.94 -4.59 0.84
CA TRP A 41 -19.84 -3.35 0.07
C TRP A 41 -18.54 -2.58 0.34
N ASP A 42 -17.57 -3.24 0.97
CA ASP A 42 -16.25 -2.70 1.33
C ASP A 42 -16.33 -1.45 2.22
N GLY A 43 -17.25 -1.47 3.19
CA GLY A 43 -17.40 -0.43 4.21
C GLY A 43 -16.32 -0.52 5.29
N TYR A 44 -15.14 -0.03 4.93
CA TYR A 44 -13.97 0.01 5.80
C TYR A 44 -14.16 0.93 7.01
N ILE A 45 -13.49 0.62 8.11
CA ILE A 45 -13.29 1.63 9.16
C ILE A 45 -12.45 2.77 8.59
N GLU A 46 -12.66 3.98 9.09
CA GLU A 46 -12.01 5.21 8.61
C GLU A 46 -10.49 5.06 8.42
N PRO A 47 -9.71 4.48 9.35
CA PRO A 47 -8.27 4.33 9.14
C PRO A 47 -7.87 3.42 7.96
N VAL A 48 -8.69 2.40 7.66
CA VAL A 48 -8.47 1.48 6.53
C VAL A 48 -8.84 2.16 5.22
N GLU A 49 -9.93 2.93 5.21
CA GLU A 49 -10.34 3.73 4.05
C GLU A 49 -9.27 4.76 3.68
N GLU A 50 -8.79 5.54 4.65
CA GLU A 50 -7.73 6.54 4.46
C GLU A 50 -6.43 5.90 3.94
N LEU A 51 -6.05 4.73 4.47
CA LEU A 51 -4.87 4.01 4.00
C LEU A 51 -5.02 3.54 2.55
N ASN A 52 -6.19 3.03 2.18
CA ASN A 52 -6.51 2.63 0.81
C ASN A 52 -6.40 3.83 -0.14
N GLU A 53 -6.98 4.97 0.25
CA GLU A 53 -6.91 6.22 -0.52
C GLU A 53 -5.48 6.72 -0.70
N LEU A 54 -4.65 6.69 0.35
CA LEU A 54 -3.25 7.10 0.29
C LEU A 54 -2.44 6.19 -0.65
N LEU A 55 -2.60 4.86 -0.54
CA LEU A 55 -1.95 3.90 -1.43
C LEU A 55 -2.42 4.03 -2.88
N SER A 56 -3.71 4.28 -3.08
CA SER A 56 -4.28 4.56 -4.39
C SER A 56 -3.67 5.83 -4.99
N THR A 57 -3.56 6.89 -4.20
CA THR A 57 -2.95 8.16 -4.62
C THR A 57 -1.48 7.99 -4.97
N LEU A 58 -0.73 7.24 -4.15
CA LEU A 58 0.70 7.00 -4.35
C LEU A 58 0.99 6.11 -5.57
N PHE A 59 0.21 5.05 -5.79
CA PHE A 59 0.60 3.97 -6.70
C PHE A 59 -0.36 3.70 -7.86
N ARG A 60 -1.68 3.83 -7.69
CA ARG A 60 -2.68 3.41 -8.69
C ARG A 60 -2.48 4.13 -10.03
N PHE A 61 -2.27 5.44 -9.97
CA PHE A 61 -2.11 6.28 -11.17
C PHE A 61 -0.65 6.54 -11.57
N SER A 62 0.31 5.87 -10.92
CA SER A 62 1.71 5.95 -11.35
C SER A 62 1.85 5.44 -12.79
N LYS A 63 2.45 6.25 -13.65
CA LYS A 63 2.80 5.87 -15.03
C LYS A 63 4.02 4.95 -15.08
N TYR A 64 4.74 4.83 -13.96
CA TYR A 64 6.01 4.14 -13.84
C TYR A 64 5.84 2.93 -12.93
N LYS A 65 5.34 1.84 -13.54
CA LYS A 65 5.20 0.54 -12.89
C LYS A 65 6.14 -0.44 -13.57
N GLU A 66 6.85 -1.21 -12.77
CA GLU A 66 7.71 -2.28 -13.25
C GLU A 66 7.04 -3.61 -12.93
N PRO A 67 6.78 -4.48 -13.92
CA PRO A 67 6.16 -5.78 -13.67
C PRO A 67 6.94 -6.58 -12.63
N THR A 68 6.19 -7.18 -11.71
CA THR A 68 6.73 -8.12 -10.72
C THR A 68 5.80 -9.32 -10.62
N ASP A 69 6.33 -10.46 -10.21
CA ASP A 69 5.52 -11.63 -9.87
C ASP A 69 4.73 -11.32 -8.60
N ILE A 70 3.42 -11.13 -8.75
CA ILE A 70 2.52 -10.75 -7.66
C ILE A 70 2.38 -11.88 -6.64
N LEU A 71 2.41 -13.14 -7.09
CA LEU A 71 2.26 -14.27 -6.19
C LEU A 71 3.48 -14.37 -5.28
N LEU A 72 4.68 -14.27 -5.86
CA LEU A 72 5.92 -14.24 -5.09
C LEU A 72 5.98 -13.02 -4.17
N ALA A 73 5.53 -11.84 -4.63
CA ALA A 73 5.52 -10.63 -3.82
C ALA A 73 4.57 -10.72 -2.61
N GLN A 74 3.54 -11.57 -2.67
CA GLN A 74 2.62 -11.80 -1.55
C GLN A 74 3.15 -12.80 -0.52
N GLU A 75 4.21 -13.56 -0.84
CA GLU A 75 4.85 -14.47 0.12
C GLU A 75 5.65 -13.73 1.20
N PRO A 76 5.94 -14.35 2.36
CA PRO A 76 6.84 -13.78 3.36
C PRO A 76 8.22 -13.45 2.75
N GLY A 77 8.68 -12.21 2.92
CA GLY A 77 9.94 -11.71 2.34
C GLY A 77 9.87 -11.32 0.86
N GLY A 78 8.73 -11.56 0.19
CA GLY A 78 8.55 -11.28 -1.24
C GLY A 78 8.66 -9.81 -1.63
N THR A 79 8.54 -8.90 -0.67
CA THR A 79 8.61 -7.44 -0.88
C THR A 79 9.96 -6.82 -0.52
N ASP A 80 10.84 -7.55 0.18
CA ASP A 80 12.02 -6.99 0.86
C ASP A 80 12.98 -6.27 -0.08
N ASN A 81 13.05 -6.75 -1.33
CA ASN A 81 13.95 -6.24 -2.36
C ASN A 81 13.24 -5.48 -3.48
N LEU A 82 11.92 -5.26 -3.39
CA LEU A 82 11.18 -4.60 -4.46
C LEU A 82 11.57 -3.12 -4.59
N SER A 83 11.70 -2.66 -5.83
CA SER A 83 11.78 -1.24 -6.16
C SER A 83 10.43 -0.56 -5.91
N ILE A 84 10.42 0.76 -5.78
CA ILE A 84 9.15 1.49 -5.65
C ILE A 84 8.26 1.34 -6.89
N GLN A 85 8.84 1.14 -8.08
CA GLN A 85 8.09 0.86 -9.30
C GLN A 85 7.45 -0.53 -9.29
N GLN A 86 8.11 -1.52 -8.70
CA GLN A 86 7.56 -2.86 -8.50
C GLN A 86 6.47 -2.87 -7.42
N LEU A 87 6.64 -2.11 -6.34
CA LEU A 87 5.57 -1.88 -5.36
C LEU A 87 4.36 -1.18 -6.00
N ALA A 88 4.59 -0.21 -6.89
CA ALA A 88 3.53 0.46 -7.62
C ALA A 88 2.74 -0.51 -8.52
N PHE A 89 3.42 -1.49 -9.12
CA PHE A 89 2.78 -2.57 -9.88
C PHE A 89 1.91 -3.45 -8.97
N LEU A 90 2.48 -3.91 -7.85
CA LEU A 90 1.78 -4.77 -6.88
C LEU A 90 0.53 -4.10 -6.31
N VAL A 91 0.63 -2.87 -5.82
CA VAL A 91 -0.51 -2.16 -5.22
C VAL A 91 -1.60 -1.87 -6.26
N ALA A 92 -1.21 -1.50 -7.49
CA ALA A 92 -2.18 -1.27 -8.54
C ALA A 92 -2.92 -2.55 -8.95
N ASP A 93 -2.26 -3.70 -8.87
CA ASP A 93 -2.91 -5.00 -9.10
C ASP A 93 -3.95 -5.30 -8.01
N ILE A 94 -3.58 -5.14 -6.73
CA ILE A 94 -4.49 -5.31 -5.59
C ILE A 94 -5.72 -4.41 -5.77
N LEU A 95 -5.52 -3.12 -6.03
CA LEU A 95 -6.61 -2.14 -6.17
C LEU A 95 -7.46 -2.33 -7.44
N THR A 96 -6.90 -2.93 -8.49
CA THR A 96 -7.66 -3.26 -9.70
C THR A 96 -8.55 -4.46 -9.47
N HIS A 97 -8.01 -5.50 -8.84
CA HIS A 97 -8.73 -6.72 -8.49
C HIS A 97 -9.74 -6.50 -7.36
N GLU A 98 -9.55 -5.52 -6.48
CA GLU A 98 -10.54 -5.10 -5.50
C GLU A 98 -11.90 -4.79 -6.14
N LYS A 99 -11.92 -4.16 -7.33
CA LYS A 99 -13.16 -3.87 -8.06
C LYS A 99 -13.96 -5.12 -8.46
N HIS A 100 -13.28 -6.27 -8.50
CA HIS A 100 -13.84 -7.55 -8.90
C HIS A 100 -13.99 -8.52 -7.72
N HIS A 101 -13.26 -8.27 -6.63
CA HIS A 101 -13.19 -9.11 -5.43
C HIS A 101 -13.38 -8.22 -4.20
N GLN A 102 -14.63 -8.14 -3.74
CA GLN A 102 -14.99 -7.43 -2.52
C GLN A 102 -14.14 -7.94 -1.36
N GLY A 103 -13.43 -7.04 -0.70
CA GLY A 103 -12.59 -7.31 0.46
C GLY A 103 -11.21 -7.91 0.17
N LEU A 104 -10.68 -7.80 -1.06
CA LEU A 104 -9.32 -8.25 -1.35
C LEU A 104 -8.28 -7.42 -0.56
N PHE A 105 -8.46 -6.10 -0.47
CA PHE A 105 -7.59 -5.20 0.29
C PHE A 105 -7.57 -5.56 1.77
N ALA A 106 -8.73 -5.81 2.37
CA ALA A 106 -8.85 -6.33 3.74
C ALA A 106 -8.08 -7.64 3.94
N SER A 107 -8.23 -8.58 3.00
CA SER A 107 -7.52 -9.87 3.05
C SER A 107 -6.00 -9.66 3.01
N MET A 108 -5.51 -8.77 2.14
CA MET A 108 -4.09 -8.43 2.04
C MET A 108 -3.57 -7.71 3.29
N LEU A 109 -4.38 -6.87 3.93
CA LEU A 109 -4.06 -6.23 5.20
C LEU A 109 -3.91 -7.29 6.29
N LYS A 110 -4.92 -8.15 6.46
CA LYS A 110 -4.95 -9.22 7.46
C LYS A 110 -3.79 -10.21 7.31
N ASN A 111 -3.46 -10.58 6.07
CA ASN A 111 -2.37 -11.52 5.78
C ASN A 111 -0.97 -10.86 5.79
N GLY A 112 -0.90 -9.59 6.21
CA GLY A 112 0.35 -8.84 6.40
C GLY A 112 1.03 -8.40 5.11
N VAL A 113 0.40 -8.53 3.94
CA VAL A 113 0.95 -8.04 2.67
C VAL A 113 1.10 -6.52 2.72
N ILE A 114 0.07 -5.80 3.19
CA ILE A 114 0.13 -4.34 3.33
C ILE A 114 1.21 -3.94 4.35
N ALA A 115 1.35 -4.68 5.44
CA ALA A 115 2.41 -4.44 6.43
C ALA A 115 3.80 -4.50 5.78
N ARG A 116 4.06 -5.56 5.02
CA ARG A 116 5.33 -5.76 4.32
C ARG A 116 5.61 -4.69 3.25
N ILE A 117 4.57 -4.22 2.57
CA ILE A 117 4.68 -3.07 1.66
C ILE A 117 5.10 -1.82 2.44
N VAL A 118 4.49 -1.56 3.60
CA VAL A 118 4.83 -0.42 4.48
C VAL A 118 6.24 -0.53 5.03
N ASP A 119 6.65 -1.72 5.52
CA ASP A 119 8.03 -1.98 5.96
C ASP A 119 9.02 -1.66 4.83
N ARG A 120 8.70 -2.06 3.60
CA ARG A 120 9.56 -1.77 2.45
C ARG A 120 9.60 -0.27 2.12
N LEU A 121 8.48 0.44 2.24
CA LEU A 121 8.42 1.88 2.06
C LEU A 121 9.30 2.63 3.08
N GLU A 122 9.33 2.17 4.34
CA GLU A 122 10.23 2.70 5.37
C GLU A 122 11.70 2.52 4.99
N VAL A 123 12.09 1.31 4.57
CA VAL A 123 13.47 1.05 4.11
C VAL A 123 13.82 1.92 2.90
N LEU A 124 12.90 2.11 1.96
CA LEU A 124 13.13 2.98 0.80
C LEU A 124 13.29 4.45 1.20
N LEU A 125 12.50 4.95 2.17
CA LEU A 125 12.67 6.30 2.72
C LEU A 125 14.06 6.51 3.32
N GLU A 126 14.59 5.50 4.02
CA GLU A 126 15.90 5.59 4.69
C GLU A 126 17.08 5.41 3.73
N TYR A 127 16.98 4.49 2.76
CA TYR A 127 18.14 4.02 1.97
C TYR A 127 18.07 4.30 0.47
N GLY A 128 16.99 4.84 -0.06
CA GLY A 128 16.95 5.30 -1.45
C GLY A 128 15.60 5.17 -2.13
N LEU A 129 14.83 6.25 -2.06
CA LEU A 129 13.80 6.55 -3.04
C LEU A 129 14.42 7.35 -4.19
N PRO A 130 14.02 7.12 -5.44
CA PRO A 130 14.15 8.15 -6.46
C PRO A 130 13.13 9.25 -6.09
N VAL A 131 13.55 10.25 -5.29
CA VAL A 131 12.74 11.40 -4.80
C VAL A 131 13.02 12.69 -5.57
N ARG A 132 11.98 13.51 -5.81
CA ARG A 132 12.13 14.92 -6.14
C ARG A 132 12.16 15.64 -4.81
N GLU A 133 13.29 16.19 -4.42
CA GLU A 133 13.27 17.19 -3.36
C GLU A 133 12.29 18.28 -3.79
N ALA A 134 11.34 18.60 -2.92
CA ALA A 134 10.43 19.70 -3.16
C ALA A 134 11.28 20.96 -3.39
N GLU A 135 11.20 21.52 -4.60
CA GLU A 135 11.74 22.86 -4.86
C GLU A 135 10.91 23.82 -4.00
N ASN A 136 11.43 24.18 -2.82
CA ASN A 136 10.88 25.26 -2.01
C ASN A 136 10.88 26.54 -2.86
N PRO A 137 9.73 27.23 -3.02
CA PRO A 137 9.69 28.54 -3.65
C PRO A 137 10.41 29.61 -2.84
#